data_AF-A0A920HRG7-F1
#
_entry.id   AF-A0A920HRG7-F1
#
_cell.length_a   1.000
_cell.length_b   1.000
_cell.length_c   1.000
_cell.angle_alpha   90.00
_cell.angle_beta   90.00
_cell.angle_gamma   90.00
#
_symmetry.space_group_name_H-M   'P 1'
#
loop_
_entity.id
_entity.type
_entity.pdbx_description
1 polymer ?
#
loop_
_entity_poly.entity_id
_entity_poly.type
_entity_poly.pdbx_seq_one_letter_code
_entity_poly.pdbx_strand_id
1 'polypeptide(L)'
;MSSLLNLVGSDSNPMFYIPWYWHAVIGSFAFGLVFMATEPVSGSGTNTGRWIYGMVIGVTVILIRVINPAFPEGMMLAILFANLLAPVIDHMVVMSNIKRRKALYNE
;
A
#
# COMPACT_ATOMS: atom_id res chain seq x y z
N MET A 1 5.79 1.71 -11.94
CA MET A 1 4.93 0.50 -11.96
C MET A 1 3.80 0.61 -12.98
N SER A 2 2.99 1.67 -12.98
CA SER A 2 1.94 1.89 -14.00
C SER A 2 2.50 2.29 -15.39
N SER A 3 3.73 2.78 -15.49
CA SER A 3 4.45 2.93 -16.76
C SER A 3 4.81 1.60 -17.45
N LEU A 4 5.10 0.55 -16.67
CA LEU A 4 5.38 -0.79 -17.19
C LEU A 4 4.10 -1.47 -17.73
N LEU A 5 2.95 -1.15 -17.14
CA LEU A 5 1.66 -1.69 -17.55
C LEU A 5 1.10 -1.01 -18.81
N ASN A 6 1.43 0.27 -19.04
CA ASN A 6 1.11 0.98 -20.29
C ASN A 6 1.77 0.35 -21.54
N LEU A 7 2.86 -0.39 -21.35
CA LEU A 7 3.60 -1.05 -22.43
C LEU A 7 3.03 -2.44 -22.79
N VAL A 8 2.23 -3.04 -21.90
CA VAL A 8 1.67 -4.40 -22.05
C VAL A 8 0.32 -4.40 -22.77
N GLY A 9 -0.33 -3.24 -22.96
CA GLY A 9 -1.47 -3.03 -23.88
C GLY A 9 -2.53 -4.14 -23.90
N SER A 10 -3.61 -4.00 -23.12
CA SER A 10 -4.76 -4.91 -23.19
C SER A 10 -6.00 -4.17 -23.67
N ASP A 11 -6.56 -4.58 -24.81
CA ASP A 11 -7.77 -4.03 -25.45
C ASP A 11 -9.06 -4.20 -24.61
N SER A 12 -8.96 -4.85 -23.44
CA SER A 12 -10.10 -5.18 -22.57
C SER A 12 -10.37 -4.16 -21.46
N ASN A 13 -9.47 -3.20 -21.18
CA ASN A 13 -9.63 -2.27 -20.06
C ASN A 13 -9.24 -0.82 -20.40
N PRO A 14 -10.19 0.13 -20.44
CA PRO A 14 -9.91 1.56 -20.65
C PRO A 14 -8.98 2.17 -19.59
N MET A 15 -8.83 1.50 -18.44
CA MET A 15 -7.99 1.92 -17.33
C MET A 15 -6.48 1.82 -17.63
N PHE A 16 -6.06 1.02 -18.64
CA PHE A 16 -4.66 0.87 -19.03
C PHE A 16 -4.07 2.11 -19.72
N TYR A 17 -4.91 2.90 -20.41
CA TYR A 17 -4.49 4.11 -21.13
C TYR A 17 -4.31 5.32 -20.22
N ILE A 18 -4.73 5.23 -18.96
CA ILE A 18 -4.69 6.36 -18.03
C ILE A 18 -3.28 6.43 -17.40
N PRO A 19 -2.59 7.57 -17.50
CA PRO A 19 -1.30 7.75 -16.85
C PRO A 19 -1.36 7.57 -15.33
N TRP A 20 -0.29 7.03 -14.74
CA TRP A 20 -0.20 6.71 -13.31
C TRP A 20 -0.59 7.84 -12.35
N TYR A 21 -0.34 9.10 -12.74
CA TYR A 21 -0.69 10.27 -11.96
C TYR A 21 -2.19 10.53 -11.91
N TRP A 22 -2.92 10.20 -12.98
CA TRP A 22 -4.37 10.30 -13.02
C TRP A 22 -5.03 9.22 -12.15
N HIS A 23 -4.43 8.05 -11.96
CA HIS A 23 -4.93 7.06 -11.00
C HIS A 23 -4.85 7.54 -9.54
N ALA A 24 -3.92 8.44 -9.22
CA ALA A 24 -3.81 9.01 -7.87
C ALA A 24 -4.93 10.03 -7.59
N VAL A 25 -5.42 10.72 -8.62
CA VAL A 25 -6.40 11.82 -8.49
C VAL A 25 -7.83 11.37 -8.83
N ILE A 26 -8.01 10.32 -9.63
CA ILE A 26 -9.32 9.83 -10.06
C ILE A 26 -9.92 8.82 -9.05
N GLY A 27 -11.16 9.09 -8.65
CA GLY A 27 -11.96 8.26 -7.75
C GLY A 27 -11.65 8.48 -6.26
N SER A 28 -11.95 7.49 -5.43
CA SER A 28 -11.79 7.52 -3.97
C SER A 28 -10.34 7.32 -3.48
N PHE A 29 -9.34 7.30 -4.37
CA PHE A 29 -7.94 7.01 -4.03
C PHE A 29 -7.32 8.07 -3.11
N ALA A 30 -7.31 9.34 -3.53
CA ALA A 30 -6.75 10.42 -2.73
C ALA A 30 -7.51 10.60 -1.41
N PHE A 31 -8.84 10.44 -1.44
CA PHE A 31 -9.68 10.53 -0.24
C PHE A 31 -9.36 9.41 0.76
N GLY A 32 -9.32 8.15 0.33
CA GLY A 32 -8.99 7.03 1.21
C GLY A 32 -7.54 7.08 1.71
N LEU A 33 -6.60 7.60 0.92
CA LEU A 33 -5.21 7.75 1.34
C LEU A 33 -5.06 8.83 2.43
N VAL A 34 -5.76 9.96 2.30
CA VAL A 34 -5.66 11.07 3.27
C VAL A 34 -6.47 10.82 4.53
N PHE A 35 -7.67 10.22 4.43
CA PHE A 35 -8.60 10.11 5.56
C PHE A 35 -8.69 8.73 6.21
N MET A 36 -8.41 7.65 5.47
CA MET A 36 -8.54 6.28 6.00
C MET A 36 -7.19 5.62 6.25
N ALA A 37 -6.21 5.77 5.34
CA ALA A 37 -4.87 5.21 5.52
C ALA A 37 -4.07 5.92 6.63
N THR A 38 -4.50 7.10 7.06
CA THR A 38 -3.87 7.88 8.15
C THR A 38 -4.47 7.59 9.52
N GLU A 39 -5.39 6.62 9.67
CA GLU A 39 -5.96 6.29 10.98
C GLU A 39 -4.87 5.71 11.92
N PRO A 40 -4.67 6.28 13.12
CA PRO A 40 -3.56 5.90 14.00
C PRO A 40 -3.82 4.62 14.82
N VAL A 41 -5.06 4.10 14.82
CA VAL A 41 -5.47 2.99 15.71
C VAL A 41 -5.20 1.63 15.08
N SER A 42 -5.47 1.49 13.78
CA SER A 42 -5.31 0.21 13.04
C SER A 42 -3.98 0.11 12.31
N GLY A 43 -3.29 1.24 12.10
CA GLY A 43 -2.01 1.31 11.40
C GLY A 43 -0.81 0.89 12.24
N SER A 44 0.35 0.75 11.59
CA SER A 44 1.61 0.43 12.26
C SER A 44 2.04 1.55 13.23
N GLY A 45 2.33 1.17 14.48
CA GLY A 45 2.72 2.09 15.54
C GLY A 45 4.15 2.61 15.40
N THR A 46 5.02 1.88 14.70
CA THR A 46 6.43 2.24 14.53
C THR A 46 6.66 3.22 13.36
N ASN A 47 7.58 4.18 13.51
CA ASN A 47 7.88 5.15 12.43
C ASN A 47 8.31 4.46 11.12
N THR A 48 9.17 3.44 11.20
CA THR A 48 9.61 2.67 10.03
C THR A 48 8.48 1.81 9.46
N GLY A 49 7.63 1.23 10.32
CA GLY A 49 6.51 0.41 9.88
C GLY A 49 5.41 1.22 9.18
N ARG A 50 5.18 2.50 9.55
CA ARG A 50 4.27 3.40 8.82
C ARG A 50 4.67 3.61 7.35
N TRP A 51 5.97 3.72 7.06
CA TRP A 51 6.46 3.84 5.68
C TRP A 51 6.20 2.57 4.88
N ILE A 52 6.43 1.40 5.48
CA ILE A 52 6.18 0.10 4.86
C ILE A 52 4.67 -0.10 4.64
N TYR A 53 3.87 0.22 5.64
CA TYR A 53 2.41 0.16 5.61
C TYR A 53 1.82 1.01 4.48
N GLY A 54 2.26 2.26 4.34
CA GLY A 54 1.82 3.14 3.25
C GLY A 54 2.20 2.62 1.85
N MET A 55 3.40 2.03 1.71
CA MET A 55 3.79 1.39 0.45
C MET A 55 2.94 0.17 0.12
N VAL A 56 2.61 -0.66 1.11
CA VAL A 56 1.76 -1.85 0.92
C VAL A 56 0.37 -1.46 0.43
N ILE A 57 -0.25 -0.42 1.01
CA ILE A 57 -1.54 0.10 0.53
C ILE A 57 -1.42 0.57 -0.92
N GLY A 58 -0.46 1.44 -1.24
CA GLY A 58 -0.31 2.01 -2.59
C GLY A 58 -0.13 0.95 -3.68
N VAL A 59 0.70 -0.07 -3.42
CA VAL A 59 0.90 -1.18 -4.36
C VAL A 59 -0.37 -2.02 -4.51
N THR A 60 -1.02 -2.35 -3.39
CA THR A 60 -2.21 -3.21 -3.38
C THR A 60 -3.38 -2.57 -4.13
N VAL A 61 -3.59 -1.26 -3.99
CA VAL A 61 -4.66 -0.55 -4.69
C VAL A 61 -4.47 -0.55 -6.19
N ILE A 62 -3.24 -0.27 -6.66
CA ILE A 62 -2.94 -0.27 -8.10
C ILE A 62 -3.12 -1.68 -8.65
N LEU A 63 -2.68 -2.70 -7.92
CA LEU A 63 -2.80 -4.10 -8.30
C LEU A 63 -4.27 -4.53 -8.42
N ILE A 64 -5.12 -4.19 -7.44
CA ILE A 64 -6.55 -4.48 -7.49
C ILE A 64 -7.22 -3.75 -8.66
N ARG A 65 -6.89 -2.47 -8.88
CA ARG A 65 -7.48 -1.67 -9.97
C ARG A 65 -7.12 -2.17 -11.38
N VAL A 66 -5.94 -2.78 -11.55
CA VAL A 66 -5.47 -3.26 -12.86
C VAL A 66 -5.91 -4.70 -13.12
N ILE A 67 -5.93 -5.54 -12.09
CA ILE A 67 -6.22 -6.98 -12.24
C ILE A 67 -7.72 -7.27 -12.21
N ASN A 68 -8.51 -6.47 -11.50
CA ASN A 68 -9.93 -6.77 -11.29
C ASN A 68 -10.86 -5.76 -12.02
N PRO A 69 -11.39 -6.10 -13.20
CA PRO A 69 -12.33 -5.24 -13.93
C PRO A 69 -13.70 -5.08 -13.24
N ALA A 70 -14.02 -5.92 -12.25
CA ALA A 70 -15.31 -5.89 -11.55
C ALA A 70 -15.39 -4.87 -10.40
N PHE A 71 -14.24 -4.41 -9.89
CA PHE A 71 -14.18 -3.47 -8.75
C PHE A 71 -13.30 -2.25 -9.07
N PRO A 72 -13.88 -1.17 -9.63
CA PRO A 72 -13.14 0.05 -9.96
C PRO A 72 -12.57 0.79 -8.71
N GLU A 73 -13.08 0.46 -7.52
CA GLU A 73 -12.68 1.05 -6.24
C GLU A 73 -12.01 0.03 -5.30
N GLY A 74 -10.75 -0.31 -5.58
CA GLY A 74 -9.95 -1.23 -4.75
C GLY A 74 -9.43 -0.67 -3.41
N MET A 75 -9.78 0.58 -3.04
CA MET A 75 -9.23 1.28 -1.87
C MET A 75 -9.59 0.60 -0.55
N MET A 76 -10.86 0.28 -0.34
CA MET A 76 -11.32 -0.30 0.93
C MET A 76 -10.66 -1.67 1.18
N LEU A 77 -10.60 -2.53 0.15
CA LEU A 77 -9.98 -3.85 0.26
C LEU A 77 -8.48 -3.75 0.52
N ALA A 78 -7.80 -2.79 -0.10
CA ALA A 78 -6.37 -2.58 0.14
C ALA A 78 -6.07 -2.08 1.56
N ILE A 79 -6.92 -1.20 2.11
CA ILE A 79 -6.77 -0.72 3.49
C ILE A 79 -7.03 -1.86 4.48
N LEU A 80 -8.09 -2.66 4.28
CA LEU A 80 -8.36 -3.83 5.12
C LEU A 80 -7.21 -4.83 5.09
N PHE A 81 -6.64 -5.09 3.91
CA PHE A 81 -5.50 -5.97 3.75
C PHE A 81 -4.25 -5.42 4.44
N ALA A 82 -3.98 -4.12 4.32
CA ALA A 82 -2.87 -3.48 5.00
C ALA A 82 -3.05 -3.49 6.53
N ASN A 83 -4.26 -3.24 7.04
CA ASN A 83 -4.58 -3.32 8.47
C ASN A 83 -4.33 -4.73 9.03
N LEU A 84 -4.64 -5.78 8.26
CA LEU A 84 -4.32 -7.16 8.65
C LEU A 84 -2.80 -7.41 8.77
N LEU A 85 -2.02 -6.76 7.92
CA LEU A 85 -0.56 -6.90 7.88
C LEU A 85 0.18 -5.93 8.83
N ALA A 86 -0.47 -4.89 9.33
CA ALA A 86 0.10 -3.91 10.24
C ALA A 86 0.80 -4.53 11.48
N PRO A 87 0.21 -5.47 12.24
CA PRO A 87 0.88 -6.09 13.38
C PRO A 87 2.09 -6.94 12.99
N VAL A 88 2.05 -7.58 11.80
CA VAL A 88 3.19 -8.36 11.28
C VAL A 88 4.35 -7.43 10.92
N ILE A 89 4.07 -6.30 10.27
CA ILE A 89 5.06 -5.28 9.94
C ILE A 89 5.69 -4.73 11.21
N ASP A 90 4.90 -4.38 12.23
CA ASP A 90 5.41 -3.87 13.49
C ASP A 90 6.29 -4.90 14.22
N HIS A 91 5.89 -6.17 14.25
CA HIS A 91 6.68 -7.21 14.89
C HIS A 91 8.06 -7.37 14.21
N MET A 92 8.11 -7.33 12.87
CA MET A 92 9.38 -7.38 12.13
C MET A 92 10.27 -6.16 12.40
N VAL A 93 9.69 -4.97 12.46
CA VAL A 93 10.44 -3.72 12.73
C VAL A 93 10.98 -3.72 14.15
N VAL A 94 10.17 -4.11 15.13
CA VAL A 94 10.58 -4.19 16.54
C VAL A 94 11.68 -5.24 16.73
N MET A 95 11.55 -6.43 16.14
CA MET A 95 12.61 -7.45 16.20
C MET A 95 13.92 -6.98 15.57
N SER A 96 13.84 -6.26 14.43
CA SER A 96 15.02 -5.70 13.78
C SER A 96 15.73 -4.65 14.65
N ASN A 97 14.95 -3.81 15.34
CA ASN A 97 15.50 -2.84 16.30
C ASN A 97 16.12 -3.52 17.53
N ILE A 98 15.49 -4.57 18.07
CA ILE A 98 16.03 -5.35 19.20
C ILE A 98 17.35 -6.03 18.79
N LYS A 99 17.40 -6.66 17.60
CA LYS A 99 18.61 -7.30 17.07
C LYS A 99 19.75 -6.28 16.88
N ARG A 100 19.43 -5.10 16.35
CA ARG A 100 20.39 -4.00 16.21
C ARG A 100 20.92 -3.51 17.56
N ARG A 101 20.07 -3.42 18.58
CA ARG A 101 20.48 -3.03 19.94
C ARG A 101 21.35 -4.10 20.62
N LYS A 102 21.02 -5.39 20.47
CA LYS A 102 21.83 -6.50 20.99
C LYS A 102 23.22 -6.54 20.35
N ALA A 103 23.30 -6.36 19.03
CA ALA A 103 24.57 -6.29 18.31
C ALA A 103 25.47 -5.10 18.72
N LEU A 104 24.89 -4.02 19.28
CA LEU A 104 25.66 -2.90 19.82
C LEU A 104 26.17 -3.15 21.25
N TYR A 105 25.51 -4.01 22.03
CA TYR A 105 25.88 -4.31 23.41
C TYR A 105 26.78 -5.55 23.57
N ASN A 106 27.11 -6.25 22.48
CA ASN A 106 28.04 -7.39 22.44
C ASN A 106 27.94 -8.33 23.65
N GLU A 107 26.82 -9.06 23.71
CA GLU A 107 26.78 -10.46 24.19
C GLU A 107 26.58 -11.37 22.98
#